data_AF-A0A2M8Q9L6-F1
#
_entry.id   AF-A0A2M8Q9L6-F1
#
_cell.length_a   1.000
_cell.length_b   1.000
_cell.length_c   1.000
_cell.angle_alpha   90.00
_cell.angle_beta   90.00
_cell.angle_gamma   90.00
#
_symmetry.space_group_name_H-M   'P 1'
#
loop_
_entity.id
_entity.type
_entity.pdbx_description
1 polymer ?
#
loop_
_entity_poly.entity_id
_entity_poly.type
_entity_poly.pdbx_seq_one_letter_code
_entity_poly.pdbx_strand_id
1 'polypeptide(L)' 'MGGNTKATGQPALLVEDLWVEYPARRGVVKAVRGVSFELRRGETLALIGE' A
#
# COMPACT_ATOMS: atom_id res chain seq x y z
N MET A 1 16.74 13.97 -13.09
CA MET A 1 15.38 14.24 -12.60
C MET A 1 14.99 13.06 -11.72
N GLY A 2 14.90 13.27 -10.39
CA GLY A 2 14.37 12.31 -9.39
C GLY A 2 15.34 11.22 -8.90
N GLY A 3 16.14 11.53 -7.87
CA GLY A 3 16.90 10.52 -7.12
C GLY A 3 15.99 9.76 -6.15
N ASN A 4 16.10 8.43 -6.12
CA ASN A 4 15.53 7.63 -5.04
C ASN A 4 16.67 7.00 -4.24
N THR A 5 17.17 7.76 -3.28
CA THR A 5 18.09 7.26 -2.26
C THR A 5 17.30 6.35 -1.32
N LYS A 6 17.05 5.10 -1.71
CA LYS A 6 16.56 4.08 -0.76
C LYS A 6 17.64 3.87 0.30
N ALA A 7 17.35 4.29 1.52
CA ALA A 7 18.16 3.98 2.69
C ALA A 7 18.35 2.45 2.81
N THR A 8 19.55 2.06 3.19
CA THR A 8 20.16 0.71 3.08
C THR A 8 19.60 -0.38 4.02
N GLY A 9 18.44 -0.16 4.64
CA GLY A 9 17.81 -1.11 5.57
C GLY A 9 16.68 -1.93 4.95
N GLN A 10 16.51 -3.18 5.40
CA GLN A 10 15.37 -4.02 5.03
C GLN A 10 14.04 -3.33 5.41
N PRO A 11 13.02 -3.34 4.52
CA PRO A 11 11.72 -2.77 4.84
C PRO A 11 11.11 -3.50 6.04
N ALA A 12 10.43 -2.75 6.91
CA ALA A 12 9.69 -3.32 8.02
C ALA A 12 8.37 -3.97 7.55
N LEU A 13 7.80 -3.43 6.48
CA LEU A 13 6.63 -3.96 5.81
C LEU A 13 6.82 -3.82 4.30
N LEU A 14 6.55 -4.91 3.58
CA LEU A 14 6.47 -4.95 2.13
C LEU A 14 5.07 -5.48 1.77
N VAL A 15 4.33 -4.71 0.99
CA VAL A 15 3.02 -5.09 0.48
C VAL A 15 3.09 -5.06 -1.04
N GLU A 16 2.71 -6.17 -1.65
CA GLU A 16 2.71 -6.36 -3.10
C GLU A 16 1.31 -6.75 -3.55
N ASP A 17 0.81 -6.05 -4.58
CA ASP A 17 -0.48 -6.30 -5.23
C ASP A 17 -1.64 -6.54 -4.25
N LEU A 18 -1.87 -5.62 -3.31
CA LEU A 18 -2.95 -5.74 -2.33
C LEU A 18 -4.31 -5.52 -3.00
N TRP A 19 -5.20 -6.49 -2.84
CA TRP A 19 -6.62 -6.41 -3.19
C TRP A 19 -7.49 -6.61 -1.96
N VAL A 20 -8.54 -5.80 -1.84
CA VAL A 20 -9.55 -5.94 -0.78
C VAL A 20 -10.92 -5.82 -1.43
N GLU A 21 -11.73 -6.86 -1.27
CA GLU A 21 -13.08 -6.94 -1.84
C GLU A 21 -14.11 -7.27 -0.75
N TYR A 22 -15.28 -6.63 -0.83
CA TYR A 22 -16.40 -6.88 0.08
C TYR A 22 -17.66 -7.30 -0.69
N PRO A 23 -18.47 -8.25 -0.16
CA PRO A 23 -19.79 -8.54 -0.72
C PRO A 23 -20.71 -7.32 -0.61
N ALA A 24 -21.46 -7.03 -1.66
CA ALA A 24 -22.44 -5.96 -1.68
C ALA A 24 -23.78 -6.45 -2.25
N ARG A 25 -24.83 -5.63 -2.08
CA ARG A 25 -26.18 -5.95 -2.58
C ARG A 25 -26.24 -6.21 -4.09
N ARG A 26 -25.30 -5.62 -4.85
CA ARG A 26 -25.10 -5.89 -6.28
C ARG A 26 -23.62 -6.17 -6.55
N GLY A 27 -23.22 -7.43 -6.37
CA GLY A 27 -21.87 -7.89 -6.70
C GLY A 27 -20.86 -7.64 -5.58
N VAL A 28 -19.62 -7.32 -5.97
CA VAL A 28 -18.51 -7.06 -5.04
C VAL A 28 -18.04 -5.62 -5.15
N VAL A 29 -17.73 -5.01 -4.01
CA VAL A 29 -17.05 -3.72 -3.94
C VAL A 29 -15.56 -3.98 -3.80
N LYS A 30 -14.77 -3.48 -4.75
CA LYS A 30 -13.31 -3.51 -4.69
C LYS A 30 -12.82 -2.28 -3.94
N ALA A 31 -12.54 -2.43 -2.66
CA ALA A 31 -12.10 -1.36 -1.78
C ALA A 31 -10.62 -1.00 -1.96
N VAL A 32 -9.78 -1.99 -2.28
CA VAL A 32 -8.37 -1.78 -2.64
C VAL A 32 -8.09 -2.56 -3.93
N ARG A 33 -7.38 -1.93 -4.88
CA ARG A 33 -7.13 -2.47 -6.23
C ARG A 33 -5.63 -2.44 -6.55
N GLY A 34 -4.95 -3.56 -6.33
CA GLY A 34 -3.56 -3.80 -6.73
C GLY A 34 -2.55 -2.80 -6.18
N VAL A 35 -2.66 -2.46 -4.90
CA VAL A 35 -1.78 -1.47 -4.27
C VAL A 35 -0.51 -2.13 -3.78
N SER A 36 0.65 -1.57 -4.13
CA SER A 36 1.96 -2.03 -3.67
C SER A 36 2.72 -0.90 -2.97
N PHE A 37 3.30 -1.17 -1.81
CA PHE A 37 4.11 -0.19 -1.07
C PHE A 37 5.09 -0.87 -0.12
N GLU A 38 6.09 -0.11 0.31
CA GLU A 38 7.02 -0.50 1.37
C GLU A 38 6.98 0.54 2.49
N LEU A 39 7.19 0.10 3.72
CA LEU A 39 7.35 0.96 4.89
C LEU A 39 8.61 0.53 5.64
N ARG A 40 9.56 1.46 5.82
CA ARG A 40 10.79 1.23 6.59
C ARG A 40 10.61 1.61 8.06
N ARG A 41 11.55 1.15 8.88
CA ARG A 41 11.59 1.55 10.29
C ARG A 41 11.81 3.06 10.41
N GLY A 42 10.98 3.71 11.22
CA GLY A 42 11.03 5.15 11.44
C GLY A 42 10.28 5.99 10.41
N GLU A 43 9.75 5.37 9.35
CA GLU A 43 8.84 6.04 8.42
C GLU A 43 7.41 6.03 8.96
N THR A 44 6.61 7.02 8.57
CA THR A 44 5.17 7.06 8.82
C THR A 44 4.45 7.06 7.50
N LEU A 45 3.57 6.08 7.27
CA LEU A 45 2.69 6.02 6.12
C LEU A 45 1.29 6.49 6.54
N ALA A 46 0.75 7.47 5.83
CA ALA A 46 -0.62 7.93 5.99
C ALA A 46 -1.46 7.50 4.78
N LEU A 47 -2.60 6.87 5.04
CA LEU A 47 -3.60 6.54 4.03
C LEU A 47 -4.76 7.53 4.19
N ILE A 48 -5.07 8.29 3.14
CA ILE A 48 -6.13 9.29 3.13
C ILE A 48 -7.20 8.86 2.13
N GLY A 49 -8.46 8.95 2.54
CA GLY A 49 -9.63 8.71 1.71
C GLY A 49 -10.69 9.76 1.97
N GLU A 50 -11.60 9.91 1.02
CA GLU A 50 -12.86 10.65 1.17
C GLU A 50 -13.94 9.82 1.87
#